data_AF-A0AA36CRP7-F1
#
_entry.id   AF-A0AA36CRP7-F1
#
_cell.length_a   1.000
_cell.length_b   1.000
_cell.length_c   1.000
_cell.angle_alpha   90.00
_cell.angle_beta   90.00
_cell.angle_gamma   90.00
#
_symmetry.space_group_name_H-M   'P 1'
#
loop_
_entity.id
_entity.type
_entity.pdbx_description
1 polymer ?
#
loop_
_entity_poly.entity_id
_entity_poly.type
_entity_poly.pdbx_seq_one_letter_code
_entity_poly.pdbx_strand_id
1 'polypeptide(L)'
;MFTLQDDIPQRMLSLCPLNAMLTHISTSFSNPSRTPEKTMGDTVDGSIYKNCCSSRNHRPPPVRQSPTLPPSGQQHTKFNLFRTKEQTDPLSMVVESVEDLRLFSVFMFKKLNNLDQDKKKRDTIVDSLFKKSMREFHMELIGYEAILTEEGTVLRYKDLITTFEGLLTKVCREEKVTFPLPLGVNAFRGFLNEFVAQQSKLKKNKQKTGGIIRSYRKKRRRSDVTVIHAGHRFRGDFVHVPTYCELCNEFMWHAEKIFICNTCRISVHKRCHTKITAPCMLPPGAQTSSGGRFFGAALTALAEDEQGLPTILNKLLTTIELRALFVEGLYRKSGSMAQVRASRRAIETAPDADQLSVDDMPVHVLSALVKSFFRELPDPLITYDLYENFLNVSEVTAVAERVRCLSVMVELLPKHNKNVLDRLMYHLARVAHQEPVNRMGPSNLALVFGPCLMRRQHAVHAQDTLIDVSRQAVCVQALIEEKLRQYKATLINIVELEAAQEKVEENIRKITEHMTRGPSADSHEQCKMLFEEQLDFLSTEKDKLTHELPSLAPVASSEDLSSSDER
;
A
#
# COMPACT_ATOMS: atom_id res chain seq x y z
N MET A 1 -35.12 -1.94 29.54
CA MET A 1 -34.83 -2.75 28.34
C MET A 1 -34.04 -1.91 27.36
N PHE A 2 -32.79 -2.29 27.10
CA PHE A 2 -32.07 -1.94 25.88
C PHE A 2 -31.51 -3.26 25.37
N THR A 3 -32.02 -3.76 24.25
CA THR A 3 -31.57 -4.99 23.62
C THR A 3 -30.32 -4.69 22.80
N LEU A 4 -29.15 -4.99 23.34
CA LEU A 4 -27.87 -4.94 22.61
C LEU A 4 -27.79 -6.13 21.65
N GLN A 5 -28.50 -6.05 20.52
CA GLN A 5 -28.53 -7.09 19.50
C GLN A 5 -28.72 -6.51 18.09
N ASP A 6 -27.88 -5.54 17.74
CA ASP A 6 -27.70 -5.03 16.38
C ASP A 6 -26.35 -5.54 15.80
N ASP A 7 -26.43 -6.33 14.74
CA ASP A 7 -25.39 -6.67 13.75
C ASP A 7 -23.92 -6.78 14.19
N ILE A 8 -23.55 -7.98 14.64
CA ILE A 8 -22.22 -8.56 14.38
C ILE A 8 -22.36 -9.47 13.14
N PRO A 9 -21.54 -9.30 12.07
CA PRO A 9 -21.59 -10.20 10.92
C PRO A 9 -21.36 -11.65 11.32
N GLN A 10 -22.18 -12.58 10.82
CA GLN A 10 -22.19 -13.99 11.26
C GLN A 10 -20.82 -14.69 11.09
N ARG A 11 -19.95 -14.22 10.18
CA ARG A 11 -18.57 -14.70 10.02
C ARG A 11 -17.66 -14.49 11.24
N MET A 12 -17.97 -13.56 12.14
CA MET A 12 -17.19 -13.36 13.38
C MET A 12 -17.46 -14.44 14.44
N LEU A 13 -18.54 -15.23 14.31
CA LEU A 13 -18.93 -16.22 15.33
C LEU A 13 -18.16 -17.54 15.24
N SER A 14 -17.49 -17.83 14.12
CA SER A 14 -16.74 -19.09 13.91
C SER A 14 -15.29 -19.04 14.40
N LEU A 15 -14.74 -17.87 14.70
CA LEU A 15 -13.31 -17.66 14.96
C LEU A 15 -12.92 -17.65 16.45
N CYS A 16 -13.86 -17.88 17.39
CA CYS A 16 -13.59 -17.75 18.83
C CYS A 16 -14.12 -18.93 19.66
N PRO A 17 -13.24 -19.80 20.21
CA PRO A 17 -13.64 -20.92 21.08
C PRO A 17 -14.31 -20.52 22.41
N LEU A 18 -14.23 -19.26 22.81
CA LEU A 18 -14.65 -18.78 24.14
C LEU A 18 -16.15 -18.45 24.27
N ASN A 19 -16.93 -18.55 23.19
CA ASN A 19 -18.38 -18.25 23.21
C ASN A 19 -19.18 -19.05 24.25
N ALA A 20 -18.68 -20.21 24.69
CA ALA A 20 -19.32 -21.05 25.72
C ALA A 20 -19.33 -20.42 27.13
N MET A 21 -18.47 -19.44 27.45
CA MET A 21 -18.47 -18.77 28.76
C MET A 21 -19.44 -17.58 28.84
N LEU A 22 -19.64 -16.86 27.73
CA LEU A 22 -20.44 -15.61 27.73
C LEU A 22 -21.95 -15.86 27.97
N THR A 23 -22.45 -17.01 27.53
CA THR A 23 -23.84 -17.46 27.78
C THR A 23 -24.12 -17.75 29.26
N HIS A 24 -23.13 -18.23 30.01
CA HIS A 24 -23.25 -18.50 31.45
C HIS A 24 -23.27 -17.23 32.31
N ILE A 25 -22.59 -16.16 31.88
CA ILE A 25 -22.62 -14.87 32.62
C ILE A 25 -23.98 -14.18 32.41
N SER A 26 -24.46 -14.15 31.16
CA SER A 26 -25.71 -13.48 30.78
C SER A 26 -26.97 -14.05 31.45
N THR A 27 -26.97 -15.34 31.80
CA THR A 27 -28.11 -16.04 32.39
C THR A 27 -28.28 -15.81 33.90
N SER A 28 -27.29 -15.23 34.58
CA SER A 28 -27.33 -14.98 36.02
C SER A 28 -28.15 -13.74 36.45
N PHE A 29 -28.56 -12.91 35.48
CA PHE A 29 -29.27 -11.64 35.74
C PHE A 29 -30.71 -11.60 35.17
N SER A 30 -31.56 -12.58 35.52
CA SER A 30 -33.00 -12.52 35.24
C SER A 30 -33.85 -13.34 36.21
N ASN A 31 -34.86 -12.73 36.82
CA ASN A 31 -35.96 -13.37 37.55
C ASN A 31 -37.21 -12.45 37.52
N PRO A 32 -38.46 -12.94 37.72
CA PRO A 32 -39.46 -12.71 36.68
C PRO A 32 -40.81 -12.15 37.18
N SER A 33 -41.49 -11.34 36.35
CA SER A 33 -42.96 -11.22 36.38
C SER A 33 -43.53 -10.29 35.29
N ARG A 34 -44.23 -10.87 34.30
CA ARG A 34 -45.67 -10.64 34.01
C ARG A 34 -46.14 -11.39 32.75
N THR A 35 -47.45 -11.65 32.69
CA THR A 35 -48.15 -12.41 31.64
C THR A 35 -48.63 -11.52 30.47
N PRO A 36 -48.85 -12.07 29.26
CA PRO A 36 -49.24 -11.31 28.06
C PRO A 36 -50.76 -11.25 27.81
N GLU A 37 -51.20 -10.29 26.99
CA GLU A 37 -52.58 -10.18 26.47
C GLU A 37 -52.63 -9.79 24.96
N LYS A 38 -53.81 -9.49 24.40
CA LYS A 38 -54.21 -9.80 22.99
C LYS A 38 -54.97 -8.66 22.27
N THR A 39 -55.13 -8.54 20.93
CA THR A 39 -54.50 -9.12 19.70
C THR A 39 -55.01 -8.35 18.45
N MET A 40 -54.22 -8.28 17.36
CA MET A 40 -54.63 -7.93 15.96
C MET A 40 -55.12 -6.47 15.74
N GLY A 41 -55.21 -5.91 14.52
CA GLY A 41 -54.82 -6.35 13.17
C GLY A 41 -55.18 -5.35 12.04
N ASP A 42 -54.92 -5.74 10.79
CA ASP A 42 -55.57 -5.32 9.51
C ASP A 42 -55.29 -3.92 8.86
N THR A 43 -55.85 -3.74 7.64
CA THR A 43 -55.46 -2.79 6.55
C THR A 43 -56.72 -2.25 5.79
N VAL A 44 -56.80 -1.69 4.55
CA VAL A 44 -55.98 -1.66 3.29
C VAL A 44 -56.34 -0.47 2.36
N ASP A 45 -55.37 -0.06 1.52
CA ASP A 45 -55.49 0.49 0.14
C ASP A 45 -56.24 1.85 -0.15
N GLY A 46 -56.09 2.39 -1.38
CA GLY A 46 -56.88 3.52 -1.95
C GLY A 46 -56.08 4.59 -2.74
N SER A 47 -56.54 5.03 -3.94
CA SER A 47 -55.75 5.92 -4.84
C SER A 47 -56.53 6.75 -5.92
N ILE A 48 -55.81 7.66 -6.62
CA ILE A 48 -56.06 8.30 -7.96
C ILE A 48 -56.58 9.78 -8.06
N TYR A 49 -56.12 10.46 -9.13
CA TYR A 49 -56.16 11.89 -9.59
C TYR A 49 -57.51 12.45 -10.14
N LYS A 50 -57.69 13.81 -10.20
CA LYS A 50 -57.69 14.65 -11.46
C LYS A 50 -58.14 16.17 -11.38
N ASN A 51 -57.22 17.08 -11.74
CA ASN A 51 -57.26 18.23 -12.69
C ASN A 51 -58.46 19.22 -12.96
N CYS A 52 -58.19 20.53 -12.78
CA CYS A 52 -58.04 21.64 -13.80
C CYS A 52 -59.16 22.66 -14.21
N CYS A 53 -58.80 23.98 -14.18
CA CYS A 53 -59.29 25.17 -14.93
C CYS A 53 -58.45 26.45 -14.55
N SER A 54 -58.62 27.72 -15.02
CA SER A 54 -58.86 28.41 -16.33
C SER A 54 -59.01 29.96 -16.11
N SER A 55 -58.80 30.95 -17.01
CA SER A 55 -57.94 31.16 -18.20
C SER A 55 -58.07 32.63 -18.77
N ARG A 56 -57.03 33.22 -19.44
CA ARG A 56 -57.02 34.45 -20.34
C ARG A 56 -57.23 35.87 -19.67
N ASN A 57 -56.89 37.07 -20.21
CA ASN A 57 -56.11 37.55 -21.41
C ASN A 57 -55.61 39.04 -21.36
N HIS A 58 -54.54 39.36 -22.14
CA HIS A 58 -54.01 40.61 -22.79
C HIS A 58 -54.18 42.11 -22.34
N ARG A 59 -53.05 42.73 -21.91
CA ARG A 59 -52.22 43.85 -22.51
C ARG A 59 -52.73 45.35 -22.61
N PRO A 60 -51.90 46.35 -23.08
CA PRO A 60 -51.44 47.59 -22.38
C PRO A 60 -52.12 48.90 -22.93
N PRO A 61 -51.63 50.20 -22.86
CA PRO A 61 -50.37 50.88 -22.40
C PRO A 61 -50.66 52.08 -21.40
N PRO A 62 -49.93 53.24 -21.25
CA PRO A 62 -48.65 53.78 -21.79
C PRO A 62 -47.63 54.32 -20.73
N VAL A 63 -47.19 55.60 -20.77
CA VAL A 63 -45.92 56.12 -20.18
C VAL A 63 -45.99 57.58 -19.63
N ARG A 64 -45.33 57.86 -18.49
CA ARG A 64 -44.60 59.12 -18.18
C ARG A 64 -43.49 58.88 -17.12
N GLN A 65 -42.60 59.85 -16.88
CA GLN A 65 -41.24 59.64 -16.32
C GLN A 65 -40.92 60.43 -15.03
N SER A 66 -39.94 59.91 -14.25
CA SER A 66 -39.03 60.61 -13.30
C SER A 66 -39.63 61.25 -12.03
N PRO A 67 -38.86 61.50 -10.93
CA PRO A 67 -37.39 61.45 -10.81
C PRO A 67 -36.80 60.41 -9.82
N THR A 68 -35.46 60.38 -9.74
CA THR A 68 -34.60 59.45 -9.01
C THR A 68 -34.08 59.97 -7.67
N LEU A 69 -33.89 59.07 -6.70
CA LEU A 69 -32.86 59.12 -5.63
C LEU A 69 -32.64 57.67 -5.11
N PRO A 70 -31.43 57.24 -4.66
CA PRO A 70 -31.10 55.82 -4.49
C PRO A 70 -31.18 55.30 -3.04
N PRO A 71 -31.71 54.08 -2.80
CA PRO A 71 -31.53 53.36 -1.54
C PRO A 71 -30.29 52.44 -1.56
N SER A 72 -29.53 52.52 -0.47
CA SER A 72 -28.46 51.61 -0.01
C SER A 72 -28.39 50.21 -0.65
N GLY A 73 -27.38 49.97 -1.48
CA GLY A 73 -27.09 48.65 -2.03
C GLY A 73 -26.40 47.72 -1.02
N GLN A 74 -27.17 46.89 -0.31
CA GLN A 74 -26.60 45.73 0.40
C GLN A 74 -26.02 44.73 -0.61
N GLN A 75 -24.70 44.69 -0.75
CA GLN A 75 -24.03 43.67 -1.56
C GLN A 75 -24.08 42.31 -0.84
N HIS A 76 -25.13 41.54 -1.07
CA HIS A 76 -25.11 40.10 -0.80
C HIS A 76 -24.06 39.44 -1.71
N THR A 77 -22.84 39.29 -1.19
CA THR A 77 -21.76 38.57 -1.87
C THR A 77 -22.17 37.11 -2.04
N LYS A 78 -22.58 36.73 -3.25
CA LYS A 78 -22.86 35.32 -3.59
C LYS A 78 -21.57 34.51 -3.41
N PHE A 79 -21.48 33.78 -2.29
CA PHE A 79 -20.36 32.90 -1.98
C PHE A 79 -20.28 31.81 -3.05
N ASN A 80 -19.25 31.86 -3.89
CA ASN A 80 -19.10 30.98 -5.03
C ASN A 80 -18.07 29.89 -4.72
N LEU A 81 -18.55 28.67 -4.39
CA LEU A 81 -17.70 27.53 -4.01
C LEU A 81 -16.59 27.23 -5.04
N PHE A 82 -16.80 27.53 -6.33
CA PHE A 82 -15.84 27.30 -7.41
C PHE A 82 -14.69 28.32 -7.46
N ARG A 83 -14.67 29.33 -6.57
CA ARG A 83 -13.56 30.31 -6.44
C ARG A 83 -12.63 30.06 -5.25
N THR A 84 -12.82 28.97 -4.52
CA THR A 84 -11.97 28.58 -3.39
C THR A 84 -10.56 28.26 -3.90
N LYS A 85 -9.59 29.13 -3.63
CA LYS A 85 -8.17 28.83 -3.92
C LYS A 85 -7.66 27.77 -2.95
N GLU A 86 -6.78 26.90 -3.44
CA GLU A 86 -6.02 25.98 -2.62
C GLU A 86 -5.01 26.74 -1.75
N GLN A 87 -4.80 26.28 -0.51
CA GLN A 87 -3.76 26.82 0.37
C GLN A 87 -2.39 26.20 0.06
N THR A 88 -1.37 27.04 -0.08
CA THR A 88 0.02 26.62 -0.28
C THR A 88 0.72 26.41 1.06
N ASP A 89 0.85 25.14 1.46
CA ASP A 89 1.41 24.71 2.74
C ASP A 89 2.94 24.44 2.68
N PRO A 90 3.63 24.36 3.85
CA PRO A 90 5.05 24.05 3.91
C PRO A 90 5.42 22.69 3.27
N LEU A 91 6.48 22.68 2.46
CA LEU A 91 6.87 21.51 1.66
C LEU A 91 7.51 20.36 2.47
N SER A 92 7.80 20.57 3.75
CA SER A 92 8.61 19.68 4.59
C SER A 92 7.75 18.77 5.49
N MET A 93 7.61 17.50 5.06
CA MET A 93 7.48 16.26 5.85
C MET A 93 6.49 16.19 7.03
N VAL A 94 5.68 15.12 7.06
CA VAL A 94 4.80 14.76 8.21
C VAL A 94 5.22 13.44 8.83
N VAL A 95 5.50 12.43 7.99
CA VAL A 95 5.84 11.07 8.38
C VAL A 95 7.35 10.90 8.23
N GLU A 96 8.07 10.87 9.36
CA GLU A 96 9.52 10.65 9.42
C GLU A 96 9.86 9.15 9.56
N SER A 97 8.88 8.34 9.99
CA SER A 97 9.03 6.92 10.31
C SER A 97 7.74 6.13 10.06
N VAL A 98 7.84 4.80 9.97
CA VAL A 98 6.69 3.87 9.90
C VAL A 98 5.76 4.03 11.12
N GLU A 99 6.32 4.40 12.28
CA GLU A 99 5.56 4.69 13.50
C GLU A 99 4.73 5.98 13.37
N ASP A 100 5.28 7.06 12.77
CA ASP A 100 4.48 8.27 12.49
C ASP A 100 3.32 7.97 11.52
N LEU A 101 3.47 6.99 10.60
CA LEU A 101 2.40 6.54 9.70
C LEU A 101 1.31 5.77 10.45
N ARG A 102 1.67 4.77 11.26
CA ARG A 102 0.73 4.01 12.12
C ARG A 102 -0.06 4.93 13.04
N LEU A 103 0.60 5.89 13.67
CA LEU A 103 -0.04 6.91 14.51
C LEU A 103 -0.97 7.84 13.71
N PHE A 104 -0.67 8.13 12.44
CA PHE A 104 -1.55 8.88 11.56
C PHE A 104 -2.77 8.06 11.11
N SER A 105 -2.57 6.79 10.78
CA SER A 105 -3.59 5.80 10.44
C SER A 105 -4.63 5.66 11.57
N VAL A 106 -4.17 5.41 12.80
CA VAL A 106 -5.03 5.36 13.99
C VAL A 106 -5.74 6.69 14.27
N PHE A 107 -5.09 7.84 14.04
CA PHE A 107 -5.74 9.16 14.13
C PHE A 107 -6.85 9.32 13.09
N MET A 108 -6.63 8.92 11.84
CA MET A 108 -7.62 9.00 10.77
C MET A 108 -8.81 8.08 11.02
N PHE A 109 -8.59 6.85 11.47
CA PHE A 109 -9.63 5.92 11.90
C PHE A 109 -10.48 6.50 13.04
N LYS A 110 -9.84 7.00 14.10
CA LYS A 110 -10.53 7.64 15.23
C LYS A 110 -11.28 8.91 14.80
N LYS A 111 -10.81 9.68 13.81
CA LYS A 111 -11.58 10.81 13.23
C LYS A 111 -12.78 10.37 12.41
N LEU A 112 -12.66 9.29 11.63
CA LEU A 112 -13.77 8.71 10.87
C LEU A 112 -14.90 8.22 11.79
N ASN A 113 -14.57 7.45 12.83
CA ASN A 113 -15.56 6.94 13.79
C ASN A 113 -16.35 8.06 14.45
N ASN A 114 -15.68 9.17 14.83
CA ASN A 114 -16.36 10.35 15.36
C ASN A 114 -17.32 11.02 14.35
N LEU A 115 -16.98 11.03 13.05
CA LEU A 115 -17.85 11.57 11.99
C LEU A 115 -19.08 10.67 11.72
N ASP A 116 -18.96 9.35 11.87
CA ASP A 116 -20.09 8.41 11.72
C ASP A 116 -20.95 8.30 13.00
N GLN A 117 -20.43 8.68 14.18
CA GLN A 117 -21.20 8.78 15.43
C GLN A 117 -22.13 10.01 15.50
N ASP A 118 -21.92 11.07 14.71
CA ASP A 118 -22.71 12.34 14.77
C ASP A 118 -24.11 12.21 14.13
N LYS A 119 -24.80 11.09 14.36
CA LYS A 119 -26.13 10.67 13.83
C LYS A 119 -27.29 11.65 14.07
N LYS A 120 -27.04 12.76 14.78
CA LYS A 120 -28.00 13.84 15.06
C LYS A 120 -28.22 14.77 13.86
N LYS A 121 -27.38 14.69 12.82
CA LYS A 121 -27.59 15.36 11.53
C LYS A 121 -27.84 14.30 10.45
N ARG A 122 -28.65 14.65 9.45
CA ARG A 122 -28.65 13.92 8.17
C ARG A 122 -27.43 14.39 7.38
N ASP A 123 -26.56 13.47 6.98
CA ASP A 123 -25.44 13.76 6.09
C ASP A 123 -25.95 14.41 4.80
N THR A 124 -25.31 15.50 4.37
CA THR A 124 -25.49 16.00 3.01
C THR A 124 -24.74 15.12 2.01
N ILE A 125 -25.00 15.33 0.72
CA ILE A 125 -24.23 14.68 -0.36
C ILE A 125 -22.73 14.98 -0.20
N VAL A 126 -22.35 16.19 0.26
CA VAL A 126 -20.96 16.56 0.51
C VAL A 126 -20.36 15.79 1.69
N ASP A 127 -21.10 15.65 2.79
CA ASP A 127 -20.63 14.90 3.97
C ASP A 127 -20.44 13.42 3.63
N SER A 128 -21.37 12.82 2.89
CA SER A 128 -21.28 11.43 2.40
C SER A 128 -20.07 11.21 1.49
N LEU A 129 -19.86 12.10 0.50
CA LEU A 129 -18.68 12.06 -0.38
C LEU A 129 -17.37 12.20 0.42
N PHE A 130 -17.33 13.12 1.40
CA PHE A 130 -16.14 13.31 2.23
C PHE A 130 -15.87 12.10 3.14
N LYS A 131 -16.90 11.56 3.82
CA LYS A 131 -16.79 10.34 4.64
C LYS A 131 -16.34 9.13 3.81
N LYS A 132 -16.89 8.94 2.60
CA LYS A 132 -16.44 7.86 1.69
C LYS A 132 -14.97 8.08 1.25
N SER A 133 -14.58 9.31 0.95
CA SER A 133 -13.19 9.66 0.59
C SER A 133 -12.22 9.47 1.76
N MET A 134 -12.65 9.73 3.00
CA MET A 134 -11.88 9.48 4.22
C MET A 134 -11.72 7.97 4.49
N ARG A 135 -12.77 7.16 4.27
CA ARG A 135 -12.68 5.68 4.30
C ARG A 135 -11.68 5.16 3.28
N GLU A 136 -11.84 5.56 2.02
CA GLU A 136 -10.92 5.24 0.92
C GLU A 136 -9.47 5.64 1.22
N PHE A 137 -9.26 6.81 1.83
CA PHE A 137 -7.92 7.29 2.21
C PHE A 137 -7.29 6.45 3.33
N HIS A 138 -8.08 6.03 4.32
CA HIS A 138 -7.61 5.10 5.35
C HIS A 138 -7.14 3.76 4.75
N MET A 139 -7.80 3.27 3.69
CA MET A 139 -7.39 2.03 3.00
C MET A 139 -6.01 2.18 2.35
N GLU A 140 -5.72 3.32 1.74
CA GLU A 140 -4.41 3.58 1.14
C GLU A 140 -3.32 3.84 2.20
N LEU A 141 -3.65 4.29 3.42
CA LEU A 141 -2.70 4.31 4.55
C LEU A 141 -2.29 2.90 4.98
N ILE A 142 -3.25 1.99 5.16
CA ILE A 142 -2.98 0.56 5.41
C ILE A 142 -2.14 -0.03 4.25
N GLY A 143 -2.49 0.31 3.01
CA GLY A 143 -1.70 -0.04 1.83
C GLY A 143 -0.28 0.56 1.82
N TYR A 144 -0.03 1.68 2.50
CA TYR A 144 1.33 2.21 2.69
C TYR A 144 2.07 1.48 3.82
N GLU A 145 1.42 1.17 4.94
CA GLU A 145 2.02 0.37 6.03
C GLU A 145 2.52 -1.00 5.52
N ALA A 146 1.78 -1.63 4.60
CA ALA A 146 2.14 -2.90 3.97
C ALA A 146 3.40 -2.87 3.07
N ILE A 147 3.82 -1.70 2.56
CA ILE A 147 4.97 -1.57 1.64
C ILE A 147 6.17 -0.80 2.22
N LEU A 148 6.00 -0.20 3.41
CA LEU A 148 7.01 0.64 4.05
C LEU A 148 7.71 -0.12 5.19
N THR A 149 8.54 -1.08 4.81
CA THR A 149 9.31 -1.94 5.72
C THR A 149 10.72 -1.41 6.04
N GLU A 150 11.24 -0.45 5.28
CA GLU A 150 12.63 0.04 5.37
C GLU A 150 12.76 1.44 6.01
N GLU A 151 13.76 1.63 6.88
CA GLU A 151 14.11 2.93 7.49
C GLU A 151 14.66 3.92 6.44
N GLY A 152 13.77 4.71 5.81
CA GLY A 152 14.19 5.83 4.96
C GLY A 152 13.15 6.38 4.00
N THR A 153 12.06 5.64 3.75
CA THR A 153 11.04 6.08 2.78
C THR A 153 10.08 7.08 3.42
N VAL A 154 10.25 8.37 3.10
CA VAL A 154 9.50 9.49 3.68
C VAL A 154 8.22 9.78 2.90
N LEU A 155 7.07 9.75 3.58
CA LEU A 155 5.78 10.16 3.02
C LEU A 155 5.55 11.66 3.28
N ARG A 156 5.61 12.48 2.23
CA ARG A 156 5.63 13.95 2.32
C ARG A 156 4.20 14.51 2.30
N TYR A 157 3.98 15.67 2.92
CA TYR A 157 2.66 16.34 2.98
C TYR A 157 1.98 16.43 1.60
N LYS A 158 2.74 16.81 0.56
CA LYS A 158 2.24 16.90 -0.82
C LYS A 158 1.71 15.57 -1.36
N ASP A 159 2.34 14.45 -1.02
CA ASP A 159 1.98 13.13 -1.56
C ASP A 159 0.67 12.67 -0.91
N LEU A 160 0.50 12.89 0.41
CA LEU A 160 -0.77 12.68 1.13
C LEU A 160 -1.92 13.51 0.53
N ILE A 161 -1.68 14.79 0.22
CA ILE A 161 -2.68 15.66 -0.42
C ILE A 161 -3.07 15.14 -1.81
N THR A 162 -2.10 14.79 -2.66
CA THR A 162 -2.38 14.26 -4.01
C THR A 162 -3.13 12.92 -3.94
N THR A 163 -2.83 12.06 -2.96
CA THR A 163 -3.61 10.83 -2.72
C THR A 163 -5.05 11.15 -2.30
N PHE A 164 -5.27 12.08 -1.37
CA PHE A 164 -6.64 12.45 -0.98
C PHE A 164 -7.43 13.13 -2.12
N GLU A 165 -6.80 14.02 -2.90
CA GLU A 165 -7.42 14.62 -4.10
C GLU A 165 -7.78 13.56 -5.15
N GLY A 166 -6.90 12.57 -5.34
CA GLY A 166 -7.14 11.42 -6.21
C GLY A 166 -8.34 10.59 -5.77
N LEU A 167 -8.44 10.25 -4.48
CA LEU A 167 -9.54 9.46 -3.92
C LEU A 167 -10.87 10.24 -3.88
N LEU A 168 -10.82 11.54 -3.58
CA LEU A 168 -11.98 12.42 -3.72
C LEU A 168 -12.46 12.45 -5.18
N THR A 169 -11.53 12.47 -6.14
CA THR A 169 -11.84 12.36 -7.58
C THR A 169 -12.40 10.98 -7.95
N LYS A 170 -11.93 9.88 -7.36
CA LYS A 170 -12.49 8.52 -7.51
C LYS A 170 -13.96 8.51 -7.09
N VAL A 171 -14.21 8.91 -5.84
CA VAL A 171 -15.53 8.92 -5.21
C VAL A 171 -16.51 9.80 -5.98
N CYS A 172 -16.12 11.00 -6.40
CA CYS A 172 -16.98 11.87 -7.21
C CYS A 172 -17.32 11.29 -8.60
N ARG A 173 -16.41 10.52 -9.22
CA ARG A 173 -16.69 9.82 -10.49
C ARG A 173 -17.64 8.63 -10.31
N GLU A 174 -17.51 7.88 -9.22
CA GLU A 174 -18.37 6.74 -8.89
C GLU A 174 -19.81 7.17 -8.57
N GLU A 175 -19.97 8.12 -7.64
CA GLU A 175 -21.28 8.68 -7.25
C GLU A 175 -21.89 9.61 -8.32
N LYS A 176 -21.12 9.93 -9.38
CA LYS A 176 -21.48 10.84 -10.48
C LYS A 176 -21.82 12.27 -10.02
N VAL A 177 -21.26 12.71 -8.89
CA VAL A 177 -21.48 14.04 -8.32
C VAL A 177 -20.35 15.00 -8.70
N THR A 178 -20.70 16.22 -9.11
CA THR A 178 -19.71 17.29 -9.29
C THR A 178 -19.44 17.99 -7.95
N PHE A 179 -18.22 17.85 -7.43
CA PHE A 179 -17.78 18.49 -6.18
C PHE A 179 -16.51 19.34 -6.41
N PRO A 180 -16.39 20.54 -5.80
CA PRO A 180 -15.17 21.34 -5.87
C PRO A 180 -14.03 20.70 -5.04
N LEU A 181 -13.13 19.95 -5.70
CA LEU A 181 -12.01 19.26 -5.06
C LEU A 181 -11.22 20.14 -4.05
N PRO A 182 -10.91 21.43 -4.32
CA PRO A 182 -10.18 22.28 -3.37
C PRO A 182 -10.90 22.47 -2.02
N LEU A 183 -12.23 22.34 -1.96
CA LEU A 183 -12.97 22.43 -0.70
C LEU A 183 -12.72 21.20 0.18
N GLY A 184 -12.77 20.00 -0.40
CA GLY A 184 -12.45 18.74 0.30
C GLY A 184 -10.98 18.65 0.67
N VAL A 185 -10.08 19.05 -0.24
CA VAL A 185 -8.63 19.13 0.03
C VAL A 185 -8.34 20.12 1.16
N ASN A 186 -8.93 21.32 1.16
CA ASN A 186 -8.73 22.28 2.27
C ASN A 186 -9.32 21.78 3.61
N ALA A 187 -10.45 21.04 3.59
CA ALA A 187 -10.96 20.39 4.79
C ALA A 187 -9.97 19.31 5.31
N PHE A 188 -9.43 18.48 4.41
CA PHE A 188 -8.44 17.44 4.74
C PHE A 188 -7.11 18.03 5.26
N ARG A 189 -6.61 19.14 4.68
CA ARG A 189 -5.48 19.93 5.22
C ARG A 189 -5.69 20.31 6.69
N GLY A 190 -6.94 20.56 7.10
CA GLY A 190 -7.30 20.79 8.51
C GLY A 190 -6.95 19.62 9.44
N PHE A 191 -7.29 18.39 9.05
CA PHE A 191 -6.97 17.19 9.83
C PHE A 191 -5.46 16.91 9.86
N LEU A 192 -4.75 17.09 8.74
CA LEU A 192 -3.28 16.99 8.69
C LEU A 192 -2.60 18.00 9.62
N ASN A 193 -3.04 19.26 9.60
CA ASN A 193 -2.51 20.31 10.45
C ASN A 193 -2.81 20.07 11.93
N GLU A 194 -3.96 19.46 12.25
CA GLU A 194 -4.26 19.00 13.62
C GLU A 194 -3.29 17.89 14.07
N PHE A 195 -3.09 16.85 13.25
CA PHE A 195 -2.16 15.75 13.56
C PHE A 195 -0.72 16.26 13.76
N VAL A 196 -0.22 17.11 12.87
CA VAL A 196 1.11 17.75 13.00
C VAL A 196 1.19 18.58 14.28
N ALA A 197 0.14 19.32 14.63
CA ALA A 197 0.09 20.08 15.88
C ALA A 197 0.12 19.15 17.12
N GLN A 198 -0.58 18.02 17.11
CA GLN A 198 -0.55 17.01 18.17
C GLN A 198 0.85 16.38 18.30
N GLN A 199 1.44 15.90 17.20
CA GLN A 199 2.79 15.32 17.19
C GLN A 199 3.85 16.34 17.66
N SER A 200 3.73 17.60 17.27
CA SER A 200 4.65 18.65 17.74
C SER A 200 4.57 18.87 19.26
N LYS A 201 3.39 18.70 19.87
CA LYS A 201 3.21 18.74 21.34
C LYS A 201 3.82 17.51 22.01
N LEU A 202 3.63 16.32 21.45
CA LEU A 202 4.22 15.07 21.95
C LEU A 202 5.76 15.09 21.90
N LYS A 203 6.34 15.46 20.75
CA LYS A 203 7.80 15.61 20.58
C LYS A 203 8.37 16.68 21.55
N LYS A 204 7.67 17.80 21.80
CA LYS A 204 8.04 18.82 22.81
C LYS A 204 7.88 18.34 24.26
N ASN A 205 6.88 17.52 24.58
CA ASN A 205 6.68 17.00 25.95
C ASN A 205 7.74 15.94 26.30
N LYS A 206 8.11 15.05 25.37
CA LYS A 206 9.26 14.13 25.56
C LYS A 206 10.57 14.88 25.84
N GLN A 207 10.77 16.05 25.24
CA GLN A 207 11.93 16.92 25.53
C GLN A 207 11.86 17.60 26.92
N LYS A 208 10.67 17.81 27.50
CA LYS A 208 10.52 18.36 28.86
C LYS A 208 10.71 17.35 29.98
N THR A 209 10.44 16.06 29.74
CA THR A 209 10.65 14.98 30.73
C THR A 209 12.02 14.32 30.63
N GLY A 210 12.75 14.47 29.52
CA GLY A 210 14.12 13.97 29.32
C GLY A 210 15.23 14.70 30.11
N GLY A 211 14.92 15.25 31.28
CA GLY A 211 15.75 16.22 32.02
C GLY A 211 16.98 15.68 32.77
N ILE A 212 17.53 14.51 32.40
CA ILE A 212 18.79 14.00 32.98
C ILE A 212 19.75 13.58 31.87
N ILE A 213 20.92 14.21 31.84
CA ILE A 213 21.99 13.89 30.90
C ILE A 213 22.61 12.53 31.29
N ARG A 214 22.35 11.51 30.47
CA ARG A 214 23.29 10.38 30.28
C ARG A 214 23.92 10.49 28.90
N SER A 215 25.09 11.13 28.85
CA SER A 215 25.92 11.25 27.67
C SER A 215 26.54 9.90 27.28
N TYR A 216 25.72 8.99 26.75
CA TYR A 216 26.20 7.72 26.21
C TYR A 216 26.91 7.97 24.88
N ARG A 217 28.17 8.40 24.99
CA ARG A 217 29.11 8.67 23.89
C ARG A 217 29.47 7.34 23.20
N LYS A 218 28.50 6.76 22.48
CA LYS A 218 28.59 5.46 21.81
C LYS A 218 29.82 5.49 20.92
N LYS A 219 30.88 4.77 21.34
CA LYS A 219 32.17 4.78 20.66
C LYS A 219 31.95 4.43 19.19
N ARG A 220 32.25 5.37 18.30
CA ARG A 220 32.39 5.10 16.86
C ARG A 220 33.47 4.00 16.77
N ARG A 221 33.08 2.75 16.48
CA ARG A 221 34.05 1.69 16.19
C ARG A 221 34.90 2.25 15.04
N ARG A 222 36.21 2.32 15.24
CA ARG A 222 37.16 2.68 14.20
C ARG A 222 37.00 1.59 13.14
N SER A 223 36.38 1.90 12.01
CA SER A 223 36.40 1.00 10.86
C SER A 223 37.86 0.76 10.48
N ASP A 224 38.19 -0.48 10.09
CA ASP A 224 39.55 -0.85 9.71
C ASP A 224 40.08 0.12 8.64
N VAL A 225 41.38 0.40 8.72
CA VAL A 225 42.04 1.40 7.87
C VAL A 225 41.95 0.94 6.41
N THR A 226 41.05 1.57 5.66
CA THR A 226 40.92 1.38 4.22
C THR A 226 42.01 2.19 3.53
N VAL A 227 43.06 1.51 3.08
CA VAL A 227 44.10 2.17 2.29
C VAL A 227 43.60 2.31 0.86
N ILE A 228 43.64 3.53 0.34
CA ILE A 228 43.27 3.85 -1.05
C ILE A 228 44.57 4.06 -1.83
N HIS A 229 44.79 3.27 -2.88
CA HIS A 229 45.96 3.38 -3.75
C HIS A 229 45.59 3.02 -5.18
N ALA A 230 46.03 3.80 -6.17
CA ALA A 230 45.65 3.65 -7.60
C ALA A 230 44.13 3.42 -7.84
N GLY A 231 43.26 4.08 -7.05
CA GLY A 231 41.81 3.92 -7.12
C GLY A 231 41.24 2.63 -6.50
N HIS A 232 42.09 1.67 -6.10
CA HIS A 232 41.67 0.49 -5.32
C HIS A 232 41.36 0.89 -3.88
N ARG A 233 40.33 0.28 -3.27
CA ARG A 233 40.00 0.40 -1.85
C ARG A 233 40.28 -0.93 -1.15
N PHE A 234 41.40 -1.00 -0.42
CA PHE A 234 41.81 -2.23 0.26
C PHE A 234 41.18 -2.37 1.64
N ARG A 235 40.57 -3.53 1.89
CA ARG A 235 40.22 -4.04 3.22
C ARG A 235 41.27 -5.05 3.64
N GLY A 236 41.71 -4.98 4.90
CA GLY A 236 42.61 -5.97 5.48
C GLY A 236 41.83 -7.16 6.04
N ASP A 237 42.11 -8.38 5.57
CA ASP A 237 41.38 -9.61 5.94
C ASP A 237 42.33 -10.80 6.16
N PHE A 238 41.82 -11.93 6.64
CA PHE A 238 42.61 -13.15 6.92
C PHE A 238 42.26 -14.28 5.94
N VAL A 239 43.26 -15.12 5.62
CA VAL A 239 43.10 -16.19 4.63
C VAL A 239 42.98 -17.56 5.30
N HIS A 240 41.83 -18.20 5.12
CA HIS A 240 41.53 -19.54 5.66
C HIS A 240 41.81 -20.68 4.66
N VAL A 241 42.33 -20.37 3.46
CA VAL A 241 42.56 -21.30 2.34
C VAL A 241 43.91 -20.96 1.67
N PRO A 242 44.73 -21.95 1.24
CA PRO A 242 46.00 -21.70 0.54
C PRO A 242 45.83 -20.76 -0.68
N THR A 243 46.37 -19.52 -0.59
CA THR A 243 46.17 -18.47 -1.61
C THR A 243 47.50 -17.73 -1.89
N TYR A 244 47.67 -17.22 -3.12
CA TYR A 244 48.90 -16.58 -3.59
C TYR A 244 48.68 -15.07 -3.83
N CYS A 245 49.72 -14.25 -3.67
CA CYS A 245 49.64 -12.80 -3.84
C CYS A 245 49.74 -12.40 -5.33
N GLU A 246 48.69 -11.78 -5.88
CA GLU A 246 48.50 -11.37 -7.29
C GLU A 246 49.55 -10.38 -7.87
N LEU A 247 50.57 -10.00 -7.09
CA LEU A 247 51.63 -9.05 -7.46
C LEU A 247 53.07 -9.59 -7.35
N CYS A 248 53.27 -10.69 -6.64
CA CYS A 248 54.58 -11.35 -6.54
C CYS A 248 54.51 -12.88 -6.76
N ASN A 249 53.30 -13.43 -6.87
CA ASN A 249 52.99 -14.86 -7.00
C ASN A 249 53.54 -15.73 -5.86
N GLU A 250 53.93 -15.12 -4.73
CA GLU A 250 54.38 -15.81 -3.52
C GLU A 250 53.18 -16.25 -2.66
N PHE A 251 53.40 -17.30 -1.88
CA PHE A 251 52.39 -17.92 -1.02
C PHE A 251 52.04 -17.06 0.21
N MET A 252 50.74 -16.83 0.45
CA MET A 252 50.26 -16.05 1.60
C MET A 252 49.98 -16.98 2.78
N TRP A 253 50.81 -16.89 3.83
CA TRP A 253 50.75 -17.78 4.99
C TRP A 253 49.48 -17.60 5.82
N HIS A 254 48.94 -18.71 6.34
CA HIS A 254 47.66 -18.86 7.06
C HIS A 254 47.45 -18.04 8.36
N ALA A 255 48.29 -17.03 8.63
CA ALA A 255 48.18 -16.12 9.77
C ALA A 255 48.45 -14.64 9.41
N GLU A 256 48.80 -14.31 8.16
CA GLU A 256 49.03 -12.91 7.76
C GLU A 256 47.73 -12.18 7.37
N LYS A 257 47.62 -10.90 7.75
CA LYS A 257 46.51 -10.03 7.35
C LYS A 257 46.77 -9.45 5.95
N ILE A 258 46.20 -10.08 4.94
CA ILE A 258 46.29 -9.68 3.53
C ILE A 258 45.40 -8.48 3.22
N PHE A 259 45.60 -7.84 2.06
CA PHE A 259 44.76 -6.75 1.55
C PHE A 259 43.95 -7.24 0.34
N ILE A 260 42.62 -7.10 0.39
CA ILE A 260 41.71 -7.43 -0.71
C ILE A 260 41.04 -6.14 -1.18
N CYS A 261 40.99 -5.88 -2.49
CA CYS A 261 40.27 -4.73 -3.03
C CYS A 261 38.75 -5.00 -3.03
N ASN A 262 37.95 -4.11 -2.43
CA ASN A 262 36.49 -4.23 -2.42
C ASN A 262 35.86 -4.26 -3.83
N THR A 263 36.50 -3.64 -4.82
CA THR A 263 35.90 -3.39 -6.15
C THR A 263 36.30 -4.43 -7.20
N CYS A 264 37.58 -4.79 -7.28
CA CYS A 264 38.08 -5.76 -8.26
C CYS A 264 38.51 -7.11 -7.66
N ARG A 265 38.35 -7.28 -6.33
CA ARG A 265 38.71 -8.49 -5.55
C ARG A 265 40.17 -8.95 -5.59
N ILE A 266 41.08 -8.23 -6.27
CA ILE A 266 42.52 -8.55 -6.26
C ILE A 266 43.05 -8.69 -4.81
N SER A 267 43.78 -9.78 -4.55
CA SER A 267 44.28 -10.15 -3.23
C SER A 267 45.80 -10.06 -3.18
N VAL A 268 46.33 -9.30 -2.21
CA VAL A 268 47.75 -8.93 -2.18
C VAL A 268 48.31 -8.89 -0.76
N HIS A 269 49.60 -9.17 -0.62
CA HIS A 269 50.33 -8.90 0.63
C HIS A 269 50.19 -7.43 1.05
N LYS A 270 50.11 -7.17 2.35
CA LYS A 270 50.11 -5.81 2.92
C LYS A 270 51.33 -4.98 2.49
N ARG A 271 52.45 -5.60 2.11
CA ARG A 271 53.65 -4.93 1.57
C ARG A 271 53.61 -4.66 0.05
N CYS A 272 52.67 -5.25 -0.69
CA CYS A 272 52.60 -5.15 -2.16
C CYS A 272 51.56 -4.14 -2.65
N HIS A 273 50.56 -3.77 -1.85
CA HIS A 273 49.51 -2.82 -2.28
C HIS A 273 50.01 -1.44 -2.74
N THR A 274 51.17 -0.98 -2.25
CA THR A 274 51.84 0.27 -2.67
C THR A 274 52.66 0.13 -3.96
N LYS A 275 52.74 -1.07 -4.55
CA LYS A 275 53.39 -1.34 -5.84
C LYS A 275 52.39 -1.38 -7.00
N ILE A 276 51.10 -1.15 -6.73
CA ILE A 276 50.02 -1.20 -7.73
C ILE A 276 50.00 0.11 -8.51
N THR A 277 50.53 0.07 -9.73
CA THR A 277 50.45 1.18 -10.70
C THR A 277 49.20 1.12 -11.58
N ALA A 278 48.57 -0.04 -11.72
CA ALA A 278 47.37 -0.23 -12.53
C ALA A 278 46.10 0.30 -11.81
N PRO A 279 45.29 1.15 -12.45
CA PRO A 279 44.06 1.66 -11.86
C PRO A 279 43.03 0.53 -11.62
N CYS A 280 42.17 0.71 -10.62
CA CYS A 280 41.14 -0.28 -10.28
C CYS A 280 40.07 -0.42 -11.37
N MET A 281 40.22 -1.42 -12.25
CA MET A 281 39.25 -1.83 -13.26
C MET A 281 38.47 -3.07 -12.79
N LEU A 282 37.29 -3.30 -13.37
CA LEU A 282 36.58 -4.58 -13.22
C LEU A 282 37.41 -5.74 -13.81
N PRO A 283 37.20 -7.00 -13.36
CA PRO A 283 37.84 -8.16 -13.95
C PRO A 283 37.57 -8.26 -15.47
N PRO A 284 38.58 -8.58 -16.31
CA PRO A 284 38.45 -8.66 -17.76
C PRO A 284 37.73 -9.95 -18.20
N GLY A 285 36.44 -10.05 -17.86
CA GLY A 285 35.51 -11.10 -18.33
C GLY A 285 34.15 -10.56 -18.79
N ALA A 286 33.82 -9.30 -18.50
CA ALA A 286 32.55 -8.67 -18.85
C ALA A 286 32.53 -8.12 -20.30
N GLN A 287 32.72 -8.99 -21.31
CA GLN A 287 32.62 -8.64 -22.73
C GLN A 287 31.94 -9.74 -23.58
N THR A 288 30.63 -9.94 -23.38
CA THR A 288 29.67 -10.29 -24.44
C THR A 288 28.23 -10.02 -23.99
N SER A 289 27.35 -9.66 -24.95
CA SER A 289 25.88 -9.60 -24.82
C SER A 289 25.26 -8.83 -23.63
N SER A 290 25.12 -7.52 -23.82
CA SER A 290 23.96 -6.67 -23.43
C SER A 290 23.48 -6.53 -21.96
N GLY A 291 23.92 -7.36 -21.01
CA GLY A 291 23.53 -7.22 -19.60
C GLY A 291 24.18 -6.03 -18.90
N GLY A 292 23.39 -5.24 -18.17
CA GLY A 292 23.89 -4.29 -17.17
C GLY A 292 24.15 -4.96 -15.82
N ARG A 293 24.59 -4.20 -14.82
CA ARG A 293 24.72 -4.65 -13.42
C ARG A 293 23.35 -4.88 -12.78
N PHE A 294 22.33 -4.13 -13.20
CA PHE A 294 20.94 -4.31 -12.75
C PHE A 294 20.00 -4.67 -13.89
N PHE A 295 19.99 -3.92 -14.99
CA PHE A 295 19.10 -4.17 -16.12
C PHE A 295 19.66 -5.24 -17.05
N GLY A 296 19.15 -6.46 -16.91
CA GLY A 296 19.57 -7.63 -17.69
C GLY A 296 20.63 -8.50 -17.02
N ALA A 297 20.85 -8.33 -15.72
CA ALA A 297 21.40 -9.39 -14.89
C ALA A 297 20.30 -10.44 -14.56
N ALA A 298 20.70 -11.65 -14.19
CA ALA A 298 19.77 -12.71 -13.79
C ALA A 298 19.17 -12.42 -12.40
N LEU A 299 17.89 -12.78 -12.18
CA LEU A 299 17.20 -12.55 -10.90
C LEU A 299 17.96 -13.17 -9.69
N THR A 300 18.56 -14.34 -9.89
CA THR A 300 19.38 -15.06 -8.90
C THR A 300 20.69 -14.36 -8.54
N ALA A 301 21.11 -13.34 -9.30
CA ALA A 301 22.27 -12.50 -9.01
C ALA A 301 21.87 -11.08 -8.52
N LEU A 302 20.57 -10.81 -8.39
CA LEU A 302 20.00 -9.52 -7.99
C LEU A 302 19.19 -9.58 -6.69
N ALA A 303 18.84 -10.78 -6.23
CA ALA A 303 18.25 -11.02 -4.93
C ALA A 303 19.34 -11.59 -4.00
N GLU A 304 19.74 -10.83 -2.99
CA GLU A 304 20.83 -11.20 -2.08
C GLU A 304 20.33 -11.97 -0.82
N ASP A 305 19.04 -11.86 -0.48
CA ASP A 305 18.40 -12.41 0.73
C ASP A 305 17.37 -13.50 0.47
N GLU A 306 17.07 -14.30 1.51
CA GLU A 306 16.06 -15.37 1.52
C GLU A 306 14.64 -14.94 1.09
N GLN A 307 14.27 -13.67 1.26
CA GLN A 307 13.00 -13.10 0.81
C GLN A 307 12.96 -12.82 -0.71
N GLY A 308 14.11 -12.79 -1.40
CA GLY A 308 14.16 -13.00 -2.85
C GLY A 308 13.76 -11.83 -3.77
N LEU A 309 13.71 -10.57 -3.30
CA LEU A 309 13.33 -9.40 -4.09
C LEU A 309 14.52 -8.46 -4.39
N PRO A 310 14.80 -8.09 -5.67
CA PRO A 310 15.82 -7.11 -5.99
C PRO A 310 15.52 -5.69 -5.47
N THR A 311 16.42 -5.11 -4.68
CA THR A 311 16.20 -3.84 -3.94
C THR A 311 15.78 -2.68 -4.85
N ILE A 312 16.46 -2.48 -5.99
CA ILE A 312 16.10 -1.42 -6.95
C ILE A 312 14.72 -1.65 -7.58
N LEU A 313 14.29 -2.90 -7.80
CA LEU A 313 12.94 -3.17 -8.28
C LEU A 313 11.91 -2.82 -7.21
N ASN A 314 12.10 -3.28 -5.97
CA ASN A 314 11.18 -2.98 -4.87
C ASN A 314 11.05 -1.46 -4.68
N LYS A 315 12.19 -0.75 -4.62
CA LYS A 315 12.24 0.71 -4.57
C LYS A 315 11.46 1.36 -5.70
N LEU A 316 11.62 0.94 -6.96
CA LEU A 316 10.87 1.49 -8.09
C LEU A 316 9.35 1.23 -8.00
N LEU A 317 8.92 0.07 -7.49
CA LEU A 317 7.49 -0.25 -7.31
C LEU A 317 6.86 0.55 -6.16
N THR A 318 7.48 0.54 -4.98
CA THR A 318 7.09 1.34 -3.79
C THR A 318 7.03 2.84 -4.13
N THR A 319 8.01 3.32 -4.90
CA THR A 319 8.08 4.71 -5.41
C THR A 319 6.88 5.09 -6.28
N ILE A 320 6.38 4.16 -7.10
CA ILE A 320 5.19 4.36 -7.93
C ILE A 320 3.91 4.30 -7.08
N GLU A 321 3.83 3.36 -6.12
CA GLU A 321 2.70 3.23 -5.18
C GLU A 321 2.49 4.51 -4.35
N LEU A 322 3.57 5.16 -3.91
CA LEU A 322 3.48 6.36 -3.05
C LEU A 322 3.13 7.67 -3.80
N ARG A 323 3.23 7.73 -5.14
CA ARG A 323 3.08 9.00 -5.88
C ARG A 323 2.29 8.96 -7.19
N ALA A 324 2.04 7.77 -7.75
CA ALA A 324 1.63 7.63 -9.15
C ALA A 324 0.34 6.83 -9.36
N LEU A 325 -0.26 6.23 -8.32
CA LEU A 325 -1.50 5.43 -8.43
C LEU A 325 -2.66 6.20 -9.10
N PHE A 326 -2.72 7.52 -8.96
CA PHE A 326 -3.76 8.38 -9.53
C PHE A 326 -3.42 8.97 -10.91
N VAL A 327 -2.22 8.69 -11.46
CA VAL A 327 -1.76 9.26 -12.72
C VAL A 327 -2.43 8.57 -13.90
N GLU A 328 -3.23 9.32 -14.65
CA GLU A 328 -3.96 8.81 -15.81
C GLU A 328 -3.02 8.19 -16.86
N GLY A 329 -3.25 6.91 -17.18
CA GLY A 329 -2.44 6.15 -18.13
C GLY A 329 -1.08 5.71 -17.57
N LEU A 330 -0.96 5.48 -16.25
CA LEU A 330 0.21 4.81 -15.65
C LEU A 330 0.56 3.52 -16.41
N TYR A 331 1.85 3.22 -16.55
CA TYR A 331 2.42 2.18 -17.42
C TYR A 331 2.12 2.27 -18.94
N ARG A 332 0.98 2.80 -19.37
CA ARG A 332 0.62 2.96 -20.79
C ARG A 332 1.30 4.18 -21.44
N LYS A 333 1.25 5.35 -20.80
CA LYS A 333 1.96 6.56 -21.24
C LYS A 333 3.46 6.42 -20.97
N SER A 334 4.27 6.95 -21.90
CA SER A 334 5.74 6.84 -21.87
C SER A 334 6.40 8.17 -21.54
N GLY A 335 7.46 8.14 -20.72
CA GLY A 335 8.26 9.31 -20.39
C GLY A 335 9.29 9.66 -21.47
N SER A 336 10.06 10.72 -21.24
CA SER A 336 11.15 11.10 -22.15
C SER A 336 12.22 9.99 -22.20
N MET A 337 12.43 9.41 -23.39
CA MET A 337 13.46 8.37 -23.59
C MET A 337 14.88 8.86 -23.26
N ALA A 338 15.14 10.17 -23.35
CA ALA A 338 16.41 10.75 -22.90
C ALA A 338 16.54 10.69 -21.36
N GLN A 339 15.47 10.98 -20.62
CA GLN A 339 15.43 10.83 -19.16
C GLN A 339 15.51 9.36 -18.75
N VAL A 340 14.79 8.44 -19.41
CA VAL A 340 14.90 6.99 -19.17
C VAL A 340 16.35 6.51 -19.33
N ARG A 341 17.04 6.93 -20.39
CA ARG A 341 18.47 6.63 -20.62
C ARG A 341 19.42 7.32 -19.64
N ALA A 342 19.04 8.44 -19.04
CA ALA A 342 19.82 9.11 -17.98
C ALA A 342 19.65 8.36 -16.65
N SER A 343 18.41 8.12 -16.22
CA SER A 343 18.06 7.36 -15.01
C SER A 343 18.59 5.94 -15.03
N ARG A 344 18.49 5.20 -16.16
CA ARG A 344 19.08 3.85 -16.30
C ARG A 344 20.59 3.89 -16.05
N ARG A 345 21.31 4.88 -16.59
CA ARG A 345 22.76 5.04 -16.34
C ARG A 345 23.06 5.44 -14.90
N ALA A 346 22.25 6.27 -14.26
CA ALA A 346 22.41 6.62 -12.84
C ALA A 346 22.25 5.38 -11.94
N ILE A 347 21.24 4.54 -12.18
CA ILE A 347 21.04 3.25 -11.49
C ILE A 347 22.25 2.33 -11.69
N GLU A 348 22.66 2.11 -12.95
CA GLU A 348 23.76 1.19 -13.28
C GLU A 348 25.12 1.60 -12.69
N THR A 349 25.36 2.90 -12.55
CA THR A 349 26.61 3.46 -12.02
C THR A 349 26.58 3.76 -10.51
N ALA A 350 25.43 3.67 -9.86
CA ALA A 350 25.31 3.90 -8.42
C ALA A 350 26.13 2.84 -7.66
N PRO A 351 27.11 3.22 -6.81
CA PRO A 351 28.00 2.26 -6.14
C PRO A 351 27.29 1.44 -5.05
N ASP A 352 26.09 1.88 -4.66
CA ASP A 352 25.25 1.31 -3.62
C ASP A 352 23.78 1.50 -4.07
N ALA A 353 22.95 0.47 -3.91
CA ALA A 353 21.52 0.50 -4.23
C ALA A 353 20.70 1.25 -3.16
N ASP A 354 21.20 1.27 -1.92
CA ASP A 354 20.49 1.82 -0.77
C ASP A 354 20.54 3.35 -0.77
N GLN A 355 21.67 3.91 -1.22
CA GLN A 355 21.91 5.35 -1.30
C GLN A 355 21.27 6.01 -2.55
N LEU A 356 20.69 5.25 -3.48
CA LEU A 356 20.04 5.81 -4.66
C LEU A 356 18.62 6.29 -4.32
N SER A 357 18.43 7.61 -4.22
CA SER A 357 17.08 8.21 -4.27
C SER A 357 16.49 8.13 -5.68
N VAL A 358 15.21 7.79 -5.72
CA VAL A 358 14.39 7.68 -6.94
C VAL A 358 13.24 8.71 -6.92
N ASP A 359 13.32 9.72 -6.04
CA ASP A 359 12.17 10.49 -5.57
C ASP A 359 11.76 11.68 -6.43
N ASP A 360 12.70 12.19 -7.21
CA ASP A 360 12.47 13.28 -8.17
C ASP A 360 12.37 12.77 -9.62
N MET A 361 12.38 11.45 -9.83
CA MET A 361 12.17 10.87 -11.15
C MET A 361 10.70 10.98 -11.61
N PRO A 362 10.43 11.42 -12.86
CA PRO A 362 9.07 11.49 -13.39
C PRO A 362 8.37 10.12 -13.43
N VAL A 363 7.08 10.11 -13.14
CA VAL A 363 6.24 8.90 -13.04
C VAL A 363 6.27 8.00 -14.29
N HIS A 364 6.30 8.60 -15.49
CA HIS A 364 6.40 7.86 -16.75
C HIS A 364 7.84 7.45 -17.14
N VAL A 365 8.86 7.91 -16.39
CA VAL A 365 10.23 7.40 -16.46
C VAL A 365 10.36 6.19 -15.53
N LEU A 366 9.84 6.28 -14.30
CA LEU A 366 9.76 5.16 -13.36
C LEU A 366 9.03 3.95 -13.97
N SER A 367 7.83 4.16 -14.52
CA SER A 367 7.05 3.09 -15.15
C SER A 367 7.74 2.48 -16.37
N ALA A 368 8.56 3.26 -17.09
CA ALA A 368 9.36 2.77 -18.20
C ALA A 368 10.57 1.95 -17.72
N LEU A 369 11.21 2.31 -16.59
CA LEU A 369 12.29 1.55 -15.98
C LEU A 369 11.77 0.20 -15.47
N VAL A 370 10.65 0.15 -14.74
CA VAL A 370 10.04 -1.11 -14.27
C VAL A 370 9.71 -2.05 -15.43
N LYS A 371 9.06 -1.57 -16.50
CA LYS A 371 8.82 -2.38 -17.70
C LYS A 371 10.12 -2.84 -18.38
N SER A 372 11.19 -2.05 -18.28
CA SER A 372 12.47 -2.36 -18.92
C SER A 372 13.24 -3.42 -18.15
N PHE A 373 13.18 -3.42 -16.81
CA PHE A 373 13.70 -4.49 -15.98
C PHE A 373 13.19 -5.87 -16.45
N PHE A 374 11.88 -6.08 -16.48
CA PHE A 374 11.29 -7.37 -16.87
C PHE A 374 11.59 -7.77 -18.32
N ARG A 375 11.48 -6.84 -19.28
CA ARG A 375 11.82 -7.12 -20.69
C ARG A 375 13.28 -7.48 -20.93
N GLU A 376 14.19 -7.01 -20.07
CA GLU A 376 15.65 -7.10 -20.27
C GLU A 376 16.29 -8.23 -19.48
N LEU A 377 15.57 -8.91 -18.58
CA LEU A 377 16.02 -10.14 -17.91
C LEU A 377 16.53 -11.19 -18.92
N PRO A 378 17.55 -12.02 -18.58
CA PRO A 378 18.00 -13.11 -19.45
C PRO A 378 16.92 -14.16 -19.73
N ASP A 379 16.27 -14.66 -18.68
CA ASP A 379 15.09 -15.54 -18.71
C ASP A 379 13.84 -14.69 -18.34
N PRO A 380 12.69 -14.81 -19.05
CA PRO A 380 11.47 -14.09 -18.66
C PRO A 380 11.00 -14.43 -17.24
N LEU A 381 10.22 -13.55 -16.61
CA LEU A 381 9.77 -13.76 -15.23
C LEU A 381 8.91 -15.02 -15.10
N ILE A 382 8.02 -15.24 -16.07
CA ILE A 382 7.42 -16.54 -16.36
C ILE A 382 8.41 -17.23 -17.29
N THR A 383 9.15 -18.21 -16.78
CA THR A 383 10.32 -18.83 -17.43
C THR A 383 10.00 -19.42 -18.79
N TYR A 384 11.02 -19.60 -19.64
CA TYR A 384 10.84 -20.23 -20.95
C TYR A 384 10.14 -21.61 -20.87
N ASP A 385 10.45 -22.41 -19.84
CA ASP A 385 9.89 -23.75 -19.65
C ASP A 385 8.38 -23.76 -19.37
N LEU A 386 7.87 -22.71 -18.72
CA LEU A 386 6.45 -22.59 -18.34
C LEU A 386 5.64 -21.72 -19.33
N TYR A 387 6.29 -21.15 -20.36
CA TYR A 387 5.67 -20.24 -21.31
C TYR A 387 4.42 -20.84 -22.00
N GLU A 388 4.54 -22.04 -22.57
CA GLU A 388 3.43 -22.72 -23.25
C GLU A 388 2.38 -23.22 -22.26
N ASN A 389 2.77 -23.61 -21.04
CA ASN A 389 1.82 -24.00 -19.98
C ASN A 389 0.91 -22.83 -19.60
N PHE A 390 1.47 -21.65 -19.35
CA PHE A 390 0.69 -20.43 -19.10
C PHE A 390 -0.18 -20.06 -20.31
N LEU A 391 0.32 -20.21 -21.55
CA LEU A 391 -0.48 -19.94 -22.74
C LEU A 391 -1.68 -20.87 -22.89
N ASN A 392 -1.51 -22.18 -22.67
CA ASN A 392 -2.60 -23.15 -22.79
C ASN A 392 -3.68 -22.92 -21.71
N VAL A 393 -3.30 -22.42 -20.54
CA VAL A 393 -4.25 -22.01 -19.49
C VAL A 393 -5.09 -20.79 -19.90
N SER A 394 -4.67 -19.99 -20.88
CA SER A 394 -5.51 -18.89 -21.42
C SER A 394 -6.80 -19.36 -22.10
N GLU A 395 -6.82 -20.61 -22.59
CA GLU A 395 -7.97 -21.21 -23.29
C GLU A 395 -9.03 -21.75 -22.33
N VAL A 396 -8.72 -21.84 -21.02
CA VAL A 396 -9.67 -22.24 -19.99
C VAL A 396 -10.75 -21.17 -19.84
N THR A 397 -11.95 -21.47 -20.33
CA THR A 397 -13.09 -20.54 -20.37
C THR A 397 -13.63 -20.20 -18.98
N ALA A 398 -13.72 -21.19 -18.09
CA ALA A 398 -14.19 -21.02 -16.72
C ALA A 398 -13.16 -20.26 -15.86
N VAL A 399 -13.51 -19.04 -15.43
CA VAL A 399 -12.58 -18.13 -14.72
C VAL A 399 -12.00 -18.74 -13.46
N ALA A 400 -12.81 -19.43 -12.65
CA ALA A 400 -12.35 -20.08 -11.41
C ALA A 400 -11.39 -21.26 -11.67
N GLU A 401 -11.62 -22.02 -12.75
CA GLU A 401 -10.69 -23.07 -13.18
C GLU A 401 -9.37 -22.45 -13.66
N ARG A 402 -9.46 -21.42 -14.52
CA ARG A 402 -8.28 -20.70 -15.03
C ARG A 402 -7.41 -20.14 -13.90
N VAL A 403 -8.01 -19.56 -12.86
CA VAL A 403 -7.30 -19.10 -11.66
C VAL A 403 -6.63 -20.26 -10.93
N ARG A 404 -7.31 -21.39 -10.72
CA ARG A 404 -6.71 -22.57 -10.06
C ARG A 404 -5.54 -23.14 -10.89
N CYS A 405 -5.68 -23.27 -12.20
CA CYS A 405 -4.59 -23.69 -13.08
C CYS A 405 -3.40 -22.71 -13.03
N LEU A 406 -3.64 -21.41 -13.15
CA LEU A 406 -2.59 -20.38 -13.05
C LEU A 406 -1.88 -20.42 -11.70
N SER A 407 -2.61 -20.68 -10.61
CA SER A 407 -2.04 -20.81 -9.26
C SER A 407 -1.04 -21.95 -9.18
N VAL A 408 -1.38 -23.13 -9.71
CA VAL A 408 -0.43 -24.26 -9.80
C VAL A 408 0.78 -23.91 -10.67
N MET A 409 0.58 -23.20 -11.79
CA MET A 409 1.72 -22.77 -12.64
C MET A 409 2.62 -21.72 -11.95
N VAL A 410 2.08 -20.91 -11.03
CA VAL A 410 2.86 -19.96 -10.20
C VAL A 410 3.63 -20.69 -9.09
N GLU A 411 3.09 -21.77 -8.52
CA GLU A 411 3.82 -22.63 -7.56
C GLU A 411 4.98 -23.41 -8.22
N LEU A 412 4.93 -23.64 -9.53
CA LEU A 412 6.03 -24.25 -10.30
C LEU A 412 7.17 -23.28 -10.67
N LEU A 413 7.02 -21.97 -10.42
CA LEU A 413 8.07 -20.99 -10.71
C LEU A 413 9.24 -21.09 -9.71
N PRO A 414 10.49 -20.84 -10.14
CA PRO A 414 11.62 -20.71 -9.22
C PRO A 414 11.34 -19.66 -8.13
N LYS A 415 11.78 -19.91 -6.89
CA LYS A 415 11.51 -19.07 -5.69
C LYS A 415 11.62 -17.55 -5.96
N HIS A 416 12.70 -17.11 -6.60
CA HIS A 416 12.92 -15.71 -6.95
C HIS A 416 11.89 -15.17 -7.96
N ASN A 417 11.60 -15.93 -9.01
CA ASN A 417 10.59 -15.58 -10.01
C ASN A 417 9.19 -15.51 -9.37
N LYS A 418 8.83 -16.47 -8.51
CA LYS A 418 7.57 -16.48 -7.77
C LYS A 418 7.43 -15.25 -6.88
N ASN A 419 8.42 -14.94 -6.04
CA ASN A 419 8.39 -13.80 -5.13
C ASN A 419 8.29 -12.46 -5.88
N VAL A 420 9.08 -12.30 -6.96
CA VAL A 420 9.03 -11.11 -7.81
C VAL A 420 7.71 -10.98 -8.57
N LEU A 421 7.11 -12.09 -8.99
CA LEU A 421 5.77 -12.10 -9.62
C LEU A 421 4.68 -11.72 -8.62
N ASP A 422 4.71 -12.24 -7.39
CA ASP A 422 3.73 -11.91 -6.35
C ASP A 422 3.76 -10.43 -5.97
N ARG A 423 4.96 -9.88 -5.69
CA ARG A 423 5.19 -8.44 -5.44
C ARG A 423 4.71 -7.56 -6.60
N LEU A 424 4.86 -8.02 -7.84
CA LEU A 424 4.36 -7.32 -9.03
C LEU A 424 2.84 -7.43 -9.18
N MET A 425 2.23 -8.59 -8.95
CA MET A 425 0.77 -8.72 -9.03
C MET A 425 0.09 -7.90 -7.93
N TYR A 426 0.67 -7.81 -6.73
CA TYR A 426 0.21 -6.90 -5.68
C TYR A 426 0.32 -5.42 -6.12
N HIS A 427 1.46 -5.03 -6.72
CA HIS A 427 1.63 -3.69 -7.28
C HIS A 427 0.55 -3.35 -8.33
N LEU A 428 0.31 -4.26 -9.28
CA LEU A 428 -0.66 -4.06 -10.36
C LEU A 428 -2.10 -4.13 -9.85
N ALA A 429 -2.38 -4.89 -8.80
CA ALA A 429 -3.66 -4.85 -8.08
C ALA A 429 -3.92 -3.47 -7.47
N ARG A 430 -2.93 -2.85 -6.80
CA ARG A 430 -3.07 -1.47 -6.28
C ARG A 430 -3.31 -0.44 -7.38
N VAL A 431 -2.61 -0.55 -8.52
CA VAL A 431 -2.87 0.31 -9.69
C VAL A 431 -4.29 0.10 -10.23
N ALA A 432 -4.73 -1.15 -10.39
CA ALA A 432 -6.07 -1.48 -10.87
C ALA A 432 -7.19 -1.04 -9.89
N HIS A 433 -6.92 -1.03 -8.58
CA HIS A 433 -7.86 -0.52 -7.57
C HIS A 433 -8.21 0.97 -7.77
N GLN A 434 -7.31 1.73 -8.40
CA GLN A 434 -7.48 3.17 -8.69
C GLN A 434 -7.90 3.46 -10.16
N GLU A 435 -8.41 2.44 -10.88
CA GLU A 435 -8.92 2.55 -12.25
C GLU A 435 -9.90 3.73 -12.51
N PRO A 436 -10.88 4.05 -11.63
CA PRO A 436 -11.81 5.15 -11.88
C PRO A 436 -11.11 6.49 -12.09
N VAL A 437 -9.91 6.66 -11.50
CA VAL A 437 -9.05 7.84 -11.67
C VAL A 437 -8.07 7.63 -12.82
N ASN A 438 -7.24 6.58 -12.74
CA ASN A 438 -6.06 6.39 -13.58
C ASN A 438 -6.33 5.72 -14.95
N ARG A 439 -7.52 5.15 -15.15
CA ARG A 439 -7.97 4.43 -16.37
C ARG A 439 -7.21 3.14 -16.72
N MET A 440 -6.56 2.51 -15.74
CA MET A 440 -5.69 1.34 -15.92
C MET A 440 -6.16 0.14 -15.07
N GLY A 441 -7.33 -0.42 -15.39
CA GLY A 441 -7.79 -1.69 -14.83
C GLY A 441 -6.98 -2.91 -15.29
N PRO A 442 -7.33 -4.11 -14.79
CA PRO A 442 -6.54 -5.34 -14.98
C PRO A 442 -6.21 -5.65 -16.44
N SER A 443 -7.19 -5.56 -17.35
CA SER A 443 -6.99 -5.82 -18.78
C SER A 443 -6.01 -4.83 -19.43
N ASN A 444 -6.13 -3.54 -19.11
CA ASN A 444 -5.24 -2.49 -19.63
C ASN A 444 -3.80 -2.65 -19.11
N LEU A 445 -3.61 -3.15 -17.89
CA LEU A 445 -2.29 -3.47 -17.34
C LEU A 445 -1.72 -4.75 -17.95
N ALA A 446 -2.55 -5.79 -18.11
CA ALA A 446 -2.13 -7.08 -18.66
C ALA A 446 -1.65 -6.97 -20.12
N LEU A 447 -2.30 -6.16 -20.95
CA LEU A 447 -1.83 -5.84 -22.31
C LEU A 447 -0.45 -5.16 -22.34
N VAL A 448 -0.04 -4.48 -21.26
CA VAL A 448 1.27 -3.83 -21.14
C VAL A 448 2.31 -4.78 -20.53
N PHE A 449 1.91 -5.65 -19.60
CA PHE A 449 2.82 -6.53 -18.85
C PHE A 449 2.99 -7.93 -19.44
N GLY A 450 2.01 -8.52 -20.11
CA GLY A 450 2.12 -9.85 -20.76
C GLY A 450 3.42 -9.99 -21.57
N PRO A 451 3.67 -9.11 -22.56
CA PRO A 451 4.90 -9.13 -23.36
C PRO A 451 6.18 -8.70 -22.62
N CYS A 452 6.06 -8.23 -21.38
CA CYS A 452 7.20 -7.95 -20.49
C CYS A 452 7.53 -9.14 -19.57
N LEU A 453 6.55 -9.99 -19.24
CA LEU A 453 6.69 -11.10 -18.31
C LEU A 453 6.85 -12.45 -19.00
N MET A 454 6.34 -12.60 -20.23
CA MET A 454 6.35 -13.82 -21.04
C MET A 454 7.03 -13.54 -22.39
N ARG A 455 7.96 -14.40 -22.81
CA ARG A 455 8.66 -14.32 -24.11
C ARG A 455 8.92 -15.75 -24.63
N ARG A 456 8.74 -16.00 -25.94
CA ARG A 456 9.22 -17.25 -26.57
C ARG A 456 10.75 -17.30 -26.57
N GLN A 457 11.33 -18.49 -26.45
CA GLN A 457 12.77 -18.74 -26.53
C GLN A 457 13.31 -18.60 -27.97
N HIS A 458 12.46 -18.87 -28.96
CA HIS A 458 12.80 -18.80 -30.39
C HIS A 458 11.99 -17.72 -31.10
N ALA A 459 12.61 -17.07 -32.09
CA ALA A 459 11.93 -16.11 -32.94
C ALA A 459 10.98 -16.83 -33.90
N VAL A 460 9.69 -16.52 -33.80
CA VAL A 460 8.62 -16.98 -34.70
C VAL A 460 8.15 -15.82 -35.59
N HIS A 461 7.19 -16.05 -36.49
CA HIS A 461 6.69 -14.97 -37.33
C HIS A 461 5.94 -13.92 -36.49
N ALA A 462 5.92 -12.68 -36.98
CA ALA A 462 5.27 -11.57 -36.29
C ALA A 462 3.76 -11.80 -36.07
N GLN A 463 3.13 -12.62 -36.92
CA GLN A 463 1.72 -13.00 -36.83
C GLN A 463 1.44 -13.89 -35.62
N ASP A 464 2.22 -14.96 -35.43
CA ASP A 464 2.13 -15.86 -34.26
C ASP A 464 2.38 -15.09 -32.96
N THR A 465 3.38 -14.19 -33.01
CA THR A 465 3.72 -13.30 -31.89
C THR A 465 2.55 -12.42 -31.47
N LEU A 466 1.77 -11.88 -32.42
CA LEU A 466 0.60 -11.04 -32.13
C LEU A 466 -0.58 -11.82 -31.53
N ILE A 467 -0.77 -13.09 -31.92
CA ILE A 467 -1.77 -13.97 -31.32
C ILE A 467 -1.42 -14.22 -29.84
N ASP A 468 -0.17 -14.56 -29.55
CA ASP A 468 0.30 -14.81 -28.18
C ASP A 468 0.14 -13.61 -27.26
N VAL A 469 0.32 -12.36 -27.72
CA VAL A 469 0.09 -11.16 -26.88
C VAL A 469 -1.31 -11.16 -26.26
N SER A 470 -2.33 -11.65 -26.98
CA SER A 470 -3.69 -11.75 -26.43
C SER A 470 -3.82 -12.84 -25.36
N ARG A 471 -3.22 -14.02 -25.58
CA ARG A 471 -3.20 -15.16 -24.63
C ARG A 471 -2.41 -14.83 -23.36
N GLN A 472 -1.25 -14.20 -23.51
CA GLN A 472 -0.44 -13.63 -22.41
C GLN A 472 -1.25 -12.63 -21.58
N ALA A 473 -1.99 -11.72 -22.24
CA ALA A 473 -2.83 -10.75 -21.56
C ALA A 473 -4.00 -11.39 -20.79
N VAL A 474 -4.63 -12.45 -21.31
CA VAL A 474 -5.68 -13.19 -20.56
C VAL A 474 -5.13 -13.77 -19.25
N CYS A 475 -3.93 -14.35 -19.27
CA CYS A 475 -3.32 -14.94 -18.08
C CYS A 475 -2.86 -13.89 -17.06
N VAL A 476 -2.18 -12.84 -17.51
CA VAL A 476 -1.78 -11.73 -16.61
C VAL A 476 -3.00 -10.96 -16.08
N GLN A 477 -4.07 -10.81 -16.88
CA GLN A 477 -5.32 -10.21 -16.42
C GLN A 477 -5.94 -11.04 -15.29
N ALA A 478 -6.04 -12.36 -15.44
CA ALA A 478 -6.60 -13.24 -14.42
C ALA A 478 -5.79 -13.21 -13.10
N LEU A 479 -4.44 -13.14 -13.17
CA LEU A 479 -3.61 -12.96 -11.97
C LEU A 479 -3.85 -11.60 -11.28
N ILE A 480 -3.97 -10.50 -12.04
CA ILE A 480 -4.25 -9.17 -11.47
C ILE A 480 -5.68 -9.11 -10.89
N GLU A 481 -6.67 -9.73 -11.54
CA GLU A 481 -8.06 -9.80 -11.05
C GLU A 481 -8.18 -10.63 -9.76
N GLU A 482 -7.48 -11.76 -9.68
CA GLU A 482 -7.35 -12.55 -8.46
C GLU A 482 -6.74 -11.73 -7.33
N LYS A 483 -5.56 -11.15 -7.56
CA LYS A 483 -4.82 -10.39 -6.56
C LYS A 483 -5.56 -9.11 -6.11
N LEU A 484 -6.31 -8.47 -7.02
CA LEU A 484 -7.20 -7.35 -6.70
C LEU A 484 -8.39 -7.76 -5.83
N ARG A 485 -8.91 -8.99 -5.98
CA ARG A 485 -9.97 -9.52 -5.11
C ARG A 485 -9.43 -9.81 -3.71
N GLN A 486 -8.27 -10.46 -3.62
CA GLN A 486 -7.56 -10.71 -2.37
C GLN A 486 -7.25 -9.41 -1.63
N TYR A 487 -6.60 -8.44 -2.29
CA TYR A 487 -6.28 -7.11 -1.74
C TYR A 487 -7.50 -6.40 -1.15
N LYS A 488 -8.64 -6.40 -1.86
CA LYS A 488 -9.90 -5.81 -1.37
C LYS A 488 -10.43 -6.53 -0.13
N ALA A 489 -10.36 -7.86 -0.08
CA ALA A 489 -10.80 -8.63 1.08
C ALA A 489 -9.92 -8.37 2.31
N THR A 490 -8.59 -8.38 2.14
CA THR A 490 -7.64 -8.10 3.22
C THR A 490 -7.85 -6.70 3.81
N LEU A 491 -8.05 -5.67 2.98
CA LEU A 491 -8.36 -4.32 3.45
C LEU A 491 -9.66 -4.27 4.29
N ILE A 492 -10.72 -4.94 3.85
CA ILE A 492 -11.99 -5.01 4.60
C ILE A 492 -11.77 -5.69 5.96
N ASN A 493 -11.08 -6.84 5.98
CA ASN A 493 -10.79 -7.57 7.21
C ASN A 493 -9.99 -6.71 8.22
N ILE A 494 -8.99 -5.95 7.76
CA ILE A 494 -8.19 -5.05 8.62
C ILE A 494 -9.09 -3.98 9.27
N VAL A 495 -10.02 -3.38 8.52
CA VAL A 495 -10.97 -2.38 9.07
C VAL A 495 -11.95 -3.00 10.06
N GLU A 496 -12.42 -4.22 9.80
CA GLU A 496 -13.28 -4.95 10.73
C GLU A 496 -12.54 -5.27 12.04
N LEU A 497 -11.24 -5.61 11.97
CA LEU A 497 -10.38 -5.77 13.16
C LEU A 497 -10.20 -4.44 13.90
N GLU A 498 -9.89 -3.32 13.23
CA GLU A 498 -9.75 -2.01 13.89
C GLU A 498 -11.07 -1.56 14.55
N ALA A 499 -12.21 -1.85 13.92
CA ALA A 499 -13.53 -1.60 14.49
C ALA A 499 -13.88 -2.52 15.66
N ALA A 500 -13.27 -3.70 15.76
CA ALA A 500 -13.31 -4.55 16.95
C ALA A 500 -12.39 -4.01 18.05
N GLN A 501 -11.15 -3.60 17.72
CA GLN A 501 -10.18 -3.04 18.66
C GLN A 501 -10.72 -1.79 19.36
N GLU A 502 -11.32 -0.82 18.65
CA GLU A 502 -11.89 0.38 19.28
C GLU A 502 -13.02 0.04 20.27
N LYS A 503 -13.89 -0.94 19.94
CA LYS A 503 -14.96 -1.40 20.84
C LYS A 503 -14.39 -2.05 22.10
N VAL A 504 -13.30 -2.82 21.98
CA VAL A 504 -12.59 -3.40 23.12
C VAL A 504 -11.92 -2.30 23.96
N GLU A 505 -11.22 -1.34 23.34
CA GLU A 505 -10.71 -0.15 24.05
C GLU A 505 -11.83 0.62 24.77
N GLU A 506 -13.02 0.76 24.16
CA GLU A 506 -14.17 1.46 24.76
C GLU A 506 -14.70 0.72 26.00
N ASN A 507 -14.73 -0.61 25.95
CA ASN A 507 -15.13 -1.44 27.09
C ASN A 507 -14.09 -1.40 28.23
N ILE A 508 -12.79 -1.46 27.91
CA ILE A 508 -11.71 -1.28 28.90
C ILE A 508 -11.80 0.09 29.57
N ARG A 509 -12.05 1.16 28.80
CA ARG A 509 -12.28 2.52 29.33
C ARG A 509 -13.47 2.56 30.30
N LYS A 510 -14.63 1.99 29.92
CA LYS A 510 -15.81 1.89 30.80
C LYS A 510 -15.52 1.12 32.10
N ILE A 511 -14.87 -0.05 32.01
CA ILE A 511 -14.51 -0.86 33.18
C ILE A 511 -13.61 -0.06 34.11
N THR A 512 -12.59 0.61 33.56
CA THR A 512 -11.66 1.47 34.33
C THR A 512 -12.40 2.60 35.05
N GLU A 513 -13.35 3.28 34.39
CA GLU A 513 -14.19 4.30 35.04
C GLU A 513 -15.06 3.71 36.15
N HIS A 514 -15.65 2.53 35.96
CA HIS A 514 -16.45 1.85 36.98
C HIS A 514 -15.62 1.38 38.19
N MET A 515 -14.38 0.92 37.98
CA MET A 515 -13.46 0.53 39.06
C MET A 515 -13.12 1.70 40.00
N THR A 516 -13.12 2.94 39.52
CA THR A 516 -12.93 4.13 40.40
C THR A 516 -14.12 4.43 41.33
N ARG A 517 -15.23 3.66 41.24
CA ARG A 517 -16.53 4.00 41.87
C ARG A 517 -17.17 2.87 42.69
N GLY A 518 -16.56 1.69 42.84
CA GLY A 518 -17.20 0.54 43.50
C GLY A 518 -16.25 -0.43 44.22
N PRO A 519 -16.74 -1.20 45.22
CA PRO A 519 -15.88 -1.99 46.11
C PRO A 519 -15.52 -3.41 45.62
N SER A 520 -15.86 -3.79 44.38
CA SER A 520 -15.59 -5.14 43.83
C SER A 520 -14.44 -5.14 42.82
N ALA A 521 -13.23 -4.81 43.27
CA ALA A 521 -12.05 -4.66 42.40
C ALA A 521 -11.72 -5.93 41.59
N ASP A 522 -11.56 -7.07 42.26
CA ASP A 522 -10.99 -8.30 41.69
C ASP A 522 -11.75 -8.81 40.45
N SER A 523 -13.08 -8.77 40.48
CA SER A 523 -13.92 -9.22 39.35
C SER A 523 -13.86 -8.26 38.16
N HIS A 524 -13.69 -6.96 38.39
CA HIS A 524 -13.50 -6.00 37.32
C HIS A 524 -12.08 -6.10 36.72
N GLU A 525 -11.05 -6.36 37.53
CA GLU A 525 -9.69 -6.57 37.02
C GLU A 525 -9.61 -7.86 36.19
N GLN A 526 -10.25 -8.96 36.62
CA GLN A 526 -10.36 -10.18 35.80
C GLN A 526 -11.07 -9.92 34.46
N CYS A 527 -12.15 -9.13 34.47
CA CYS A 527 -12.87 -8.75 33.25
C CYS A 527 -12.02 -7.85 32.33
N LYS A 528 -11.27 -6.90 32.90
CA LYS A 528 -10.31 -6.03 32.19
C LYS A 528 -9.19 -6.84 31.55
N MET A 529 -8.57 -7.77 32.27
CA MET A 529 -7.52 -8.67 31.77
C MET A 529 -7.97 -9.46 30.53
N LEU A 530 -9.20 -9.99 30.53
CA LEU A 530 -9.75 -10.72 29.37
C LEU A 530 -9.95 -9.83 28.14
N PHE A 531 -10.34 -8.56 28.33
CA PHE A 531 -10.42 -7.61 27.22
C PHE A 531 -9.03 -7.14 26.74
N GLU A 532 -8.04 -7.06 27.63
CA GLU A 532 -6.65 -6.76 27.27
C GLU A 532 -6.01 -7.91 26.45
N GLU A 533 -6.27 -9.17 26.83
CA GLU A 533 -5.90 -10.36 26.04
C GLU A 533 -6.59 -10.39 24.67
N GLN A 534 -7.90 -10.07 24.61
CA GLN A 534 -8.63 -9.97 23.35
C GLN A 534 -8.07 -8.86 22.43
N LEU A 535 -7.62 -7.74 23.00
CA LEU A 535 -7.05 -6.63 22.24
C LEU A 535 -5.69 -7.00 21.62
N ASP A 536 -4.85 -7.73 22.34
CA ASP A 536 -3.54 -8.21 21.88
C ASP A 536 -3.68 -9.24 20.75
N PHE A 537 -4.63 -10.17 20.87
CA PHE A 537 -5.00 -11.11 19.80
C PHE A 537 -5.44 -10.36 18.51
N LEU A 538 -6.35 -9.39 18.65
CA LEU A 538 -6.82 -8.59 17.51
C LEU A 538 -5.70 -7.76 16.87
N SER A 539 -4.76 -7.24 17.67
CA SER A 539 -3.61 -6.51 17.15
C SER A 539 -2.65 -7.42 16.38
N THR A 540 -2.36 -8.59 16.96
CA THR A 540 -1.49 -9.61 16.34
C THR A 540 -2.06 -10.07 14.99
N GLU A 541 -3.37 -10.28 14.89
CA GLU A 541 -4.01 -10.65 13.62
C GLU A 541 -4.01 -9.51 12.60
N LYS A 542 -4.19 -8.26 13.05
CA LYS A 542 -4.11 -7.08 12.17
C LYS A 542 -2.71 -6.89 11.60
N ASP A 543 -1.67 -7.04 12.43
CA ASP A 543 -0.28 -6.90 12.01
C ASP A 543 0.11 -7.98 10.98
N LYS A 544 -0.35 -9.24 11.13
CA LYS A 544 -0.20 -10.27 10.08
C LYS A 544 -0.83 -9.81 8.77
N LEU A 545 -2.13 -9.48 8.76
CA LEU A 545 -2.84 -9.09 7.54
C LEU A 545 -2.28 -7.82 6.87
N THR A 546 -1.58 -6.98 7.63
CA THR A 546 -0.94 -5.76 7.12
C THR A 546 0.42 -6.05 6.47
N HIS A 547 1.24 -6.95 7.03
CA HIS A 547 2.61 -7.20 6.56
C HIS A 547 2.77 -8.47 5.70
N GLU A 548 1.88 -9.45 5.83
CA GLU A 548 1.82 -10.63 4.98
C GLU A 548 0.98 -10.32 3.74
N LEU A 549 1.65 -10.15 2.59
CA LEU A 549 0.97 -10.13 1.30
C LEU A 549 0.20 -11.45 1.12
N PRO A 550 -1.11 -11.45 0.84
CA PRO A 550 -1.85 -12.67 0.53
C PRO A 550 -1.16 -13.44 -0.59
N SER A 551 -1.11 -14.78 -0.58
CA SER A 551 -0.44 -15.55 -1.64
C SER A 551 -1.19 -15.49 -2.98
N LEU A 552 -0.47 -15.47 -4.11
CA LEU A 552 -1.10 -15.58 -5.44
C LEU A 552 -1.90 -16.88 -5.61
N ALA A 553 -1.43 -17.99 -5.05
CA ALA A 553 -2.23 -19.20 -4.93
C ALA A 553 -3.33 -18.99 -3.88
N PRO A 554 -4.59 -19.41 -4.14
CA PRO A 554 -5.62 -19.39 -3.11
C PRO A 554 -5.21 -20.31 -1.98
N VAL A 555 -5.22 -19.79 -0.75
CA VAL A 555 -5.17 -20.63 0.44
C VAL A 555 -6.41 -21.53 0.40
N ALA A 556 -6.21 -22.84 0.25
CA ALA A 556 -7.31 -23.80 0.30
C ALA A 556 -8.04 -23.63 1.64
N SER A 557 -9.34 -23.40 1.60
CA SER A 557 -10.07 -23.19 2.85
C SER A 557 -10.14 -24.51 3.61
N SER A 558 -10.12 -24.46 4.94
CA SER A 558 -10.37 -25.66 5.76
C SER A 558 -11.79 -26.22 5.58
N GLU A 559 -12.68 -25.45 4.94
CA GLU A 559 -14.05 -25.85 4.60
C GLU A 559 -14.09 -26.77 3.36
N ASP A 560 -13.12 -26.66 2.43
CA ASP A 560 -13.04 -27.49 1.22
C ASP A 560 -12.61 -28.95 1.51
N LEU A 561 -12.11 -29.24 2.72
CA LEU A 561 -11.60 -30.57 3.11
C LEU A 561 -12.60 -31.42 3.92
N SER A 562 -13.77 -30.90 4.28
CA SER A 562 -14.78 -31.64 5.07
C SER A 562 -15.92 -32.23 4.21
N SER A 563 -15.67 -32.54 2.94
CA SER A 563 -16.72 -32.88 1.96
C SER A 563 -16.44 -34.14 1.13
N SER A 564 -15.97 -35.22 1.75
CA SER A 564 -16.14 -36.61 1.25
C SER A 564 -15.71 -37.64 2.31
N ASP A 565 -16.65 -38.12 3.15
CA ASP A 565 -16.66 -39.50 3.70
C ASP A 565 -17.90 -39.72 4.60
N GLU A 566 -19.10 -39.84 4.00
CA GLU A 566 -20.24 -40.52 4.64
C GLU A 566 -21.36 -40.88 3.62
N ARG A 567 -21.20 -42.00 2.89
CA ARG A 567 -22.29 -42.87 2.34
C ARG A 567 -21.77 -44.07 1.55
#